data_AF-A0A7S2DJJ6-F1
#
_entry.id   AF-A0A7S2DJJ6-F1
#
_cell.length_a   1.000
_cell.length_b   1.000
_cell.length_c   1.000
_cell.angle_alpha   90.00
_cell.angle_beta   90.00
_cell.angle_gamma   90.00
#
_symmetry.space_group_name_H-M   'P 1'
#
loop_
_entity.id
_entity.type
_entity.pdbx_description
1 polymer ?
#
loop_
_entity_poly.entity_id
_entity_poly.type
_entity_poly.pdbx_seq_one_letter_code
_entity_poly.pdbx_strand_id
1 'polypeptide(L)'
;TTVARRMGMLFEALGVLPSADVIQVSASDFSTGFVGQTASKTRDVFDSARGAVLFVDEAYRLHDTSGRSYMQEAVDEIVNLLTEEAYRGKMVVIFAGYTGQMTAMLDKVNPGLKSR
;
A
#
# COMPACT_ATOMS: atom_id res chain seq x y z
N THR A 1 3.11 12.49 -7.23
CA THR A 1 1.66 12.51 -7.49
C THR A 1 1.28 12.59 -8.97
N THR A 2 1.93 13.44 -9.79
CA THR A 2 1.59 13.60 -11.22
C THR A 2 1.71 12.30 -12.05
N VAL A 3 2.71 11.47 -11.77
CA VAL A 3 2.91 10.17 -12.44
C VAL A 3 1.80 9.19 -12.08
N ALA A 4 1.44 9.08 -10.80
CA ALA A 4 0.38 8.18 -10.34
C ALA A 4 -0.97 8.49 -11.02
N ARG A 5 -1.32 9.78 -11.18
CA ARG A 5 -2.55 10.17 -11.90
C ARG A 5 -2.53 9.76 -13.37
N ARG A 6 -1.37 9.85 -14.03
CA ARG A 6 -1.21 9.37 -15.40
C ARG A 6 -1.33 7.84 -15.48
N MET A 7 -0.80 7.13 -14.50
CA MET A 7 -0.94 5.67 -14.41
C MET A 7 -2.41 5.27 -14.21
N GLY A 8 -3.16 5.98 -13.35
CA GLY A 8 -4.60 5.74 -13.19
C GLY A 8 -5.37 5.86 -14.51
N MET A 9 -5.18 6.97 -15.23
CA MET A 9 -5.79 7.16 -16.56
C MET A 9 -5.37 6.09 -17.56
N LEU A 10 -4.12 5.63 -17.51
CA LEU A 10 -3.64 4.56 -18.38
C LEU A 10 -4.31 3.21 -18.05
N PHE A 11 -4.40 2.84 -16.77
CA PHE A 11 -5.03 1.60 -16.35
C PHE A 11 -6.53 1.57 -16.64
N GLU A 12 -7.21 2.70 -16.48
CA GLU A 12 -8.61 2.85 -16.90
C GLU A 12 -8.76 2.69 -18.41
N ALA A 13 -7.95 3.40 -19.21
CA ALA A 13 -8.00 3.33 -20.67
C ALA A 13 -7.70 1.91 -21.22
N LEU A 14 -6.89 1.12 -20.51
CA LEU A 14 -6.57 -0.26 -20.85
C LEU A 14 -7.60 -1.28 -20.31
N GLY A 15 -8.61 -0.83 -19.57
CA GLY A 15 -9.61 -1.70 -18.93
C GLY A 15 -9.07 -2.55 -17.78
N VAL A 16 -7.90 -2.19 -17.24
CA VAL A 16 -7.29 -2.86 -16.07
C VAL A 16 -8.00 -2.44 -14.79
N LEU A 17 -8.39 -1.16 -14.70
CA LEU A 17 -9.15 -0.61 -13.57
C LEU A 17 -10.44 0.05 -14.08
N PRO A 18 -11.53 0.03 -13.30
CA PRO A 18 -12.77 0.72 -13.65
C PRO A 18 -12.73 2.25 -13.44
N SER A 19 -11.74 2.79 -12.73
CA SER A 19 -11.58 4.22 -12.49
C SER A 19 -10.12 4.67 -12.63
N ALA A 20 -9.91 5.89 -13.14
CA ALA A 20 -8.61 6.57 -13.14
C ALA A 20 -8.23 7.23 -11.80
N ASP A 21 -9.07 7.10 -10.77
CA ASP A 21 -8.84 7.72 -9.47
C ASP A 21 -7.53 7.25 -8.82
N VAL A 22 -6.95 8.17 -8.06
CA VAL A 22 -5.74 7.91 -7.27
C VAL A 22 -6.00 8.34 -5.83
N ILE A 23 -6.03 7.36 -4.95
CA ILE A 23 -6.16 7.56 -3.51
C ILE A 23 -4.74 7.68 -2.97
N GLN A 24 -4.38 8.87 -2.48
CA GLN A 24 -3.06 9.13 -1.92
C GLN A 24 -3.09 9.02 -0.41
N VAL A 25 -2.18 8.22 0.12
CA VAL A 25 -1.94 8.04 1.56
C VAL A 25 -0.44 8.05 1.84
N SER A 26 -0.09 8.13 3.11
CA SER A 26 1.27 8.03 3.65
C SER A 26 1.37 6.83 4.60
N ALA A 27 2.59 6.43 4.95
CA ALA A 27 2.80 5.41 5.97
C ALA A 27 2.10 5.72 7.32
N SER A 28 1.93 6.99 7.68
CA SER A 28 1.22 7.39 8.90
C SER A 28 -0.28 7.07 8.86
N ASP A 29 -0.90 7.00 7.68
CA ASP A 29 -2.34 6.73 7.55
C ASP A 29 -2.71 5.28 7.90
N PHE A 30 -1.70 4.40 7.95
CA PHE A 30 -1.84 3.02 8.41
C PHE A 30 -1.69 2.87 9.92
N SER A 31 -1.13 3.86 10.62
CA SER A 31 -0.87 3.79 12.06
C SER A 31 -1.88 4.60 12.85
N THR A 32 -2.57 3.94 13.79
CA THR A 32 -3.52 4.60 14.71
C THR A 32 -2.92 4.83 16.10
N GLY A 33 -1.66 4.48 16.34
CA GLY A 33 -1.00 4.59 17.65
C GLY A 33 -1.44 3.53 18.69
N PHE A 34 -2.41 2.66 18.35
CA PHE A 34 -2.89 1.58 19.22
C PHE A 34 -2.75 0.22 18.51
N VAL A 35 -2.24 -0.78 19.23
CA VAL A 35 -2.11 -2.16 18.74
C VAL A 35 -3.48 -2.78 18.50
N GLY A 36 -3.68 -3.46 17.36
CA GLY A 36 -4.93 -4.14 17.00
C GLY A 36 -5.97 -3.30 16.26
N GLN A 37 -5.77 -1.98 16.13
CA GLN A 37 -6.58 -1.13 15.25
C GLN A 37 -5.92 -0.88 13.89
N THR A 38 -4.64 -1.22 13.77
CA THR A 38 -3.83 -0.99 12.57
C THR A 38 -4.30 -1.86 11.41
N ALA A 39 -4.64 -3.12 11.65
CA ALA A 39 -5.21 -3.99 10.63
C ALA A 39 -6.54 -3.46 10.07
N SER A 40 -7.46 -3.04 10.94
CA SER A 40 -8.75 -2.45 10.52
C SER A 40 -8.54 -1.19 9.69
N LYS A 41 -7.65 -0.30 10.15
CA LYS A 41 -7.36 0.94 9.43
C LYS A 41 -6.73 0.70 8.06
N THR A 42 -5.85 -0.30 7.97
CA THR A 42 -5.24 -0.74 6.71
C THR A 42 -6.31 -1.23 5.74
N ARG A 43 -7.26 -2.05 6.22
CA ARG A 43 -8.39 -2.50 5.41
C ARG A 43 -9.26 -1.34 4.92
N ASP A 44 -9.57 -0.36 5.77
CA ASP A 44 -10.35 0.82 5.38
C ASP A 44 -9.68 1.61 4.23
N VAL A 45 -8.35 1.75 4.30
CA VAL A 45 -7.56 2.41 3.23
C VAL A 45 -7.65 1.62 1.93
N PHE A 46 -7.51 0.29 1.98
CA PHE A 46 -7.62 -0.56 0.80
C PHE A 46 -9.03 -0.55 0.21
N ASP A 47 -10.05 -0.57 1.06
CA ASP A 47 -11.45 -0.50 0.64
C ASP A 47 -11.77 0.82 -0.08
N SER A 48 -11.20 1.93 0.39
CA SER A 48 -11.37 3.23 -0.26
C SER A 48 -10.77 3.31 -1.68
N ALA A 49 -9.79 2.45 -1.99
CA ALA A 49 -9.05 2.46 -3.25
C ALA A 49 -9.40 1.30 -4.18
N ARG A 50 -10.45 0.52 -3.86
CA ARG A 50 -10.88 -0.60 -4.68
C ARG A 50 -11.35 -0.10 -6.06
N GLY A 51 -10.85 -0.73 -7.12
CA GLY A 51 -11.12 -0.31 -8.50
C GLY A 51 -10.30 0.89 -8.98
N ALA A 52 -9.34 1.35 -8.17
CA ALA A 52 -8.54 2.54 -8.43
C ALA A 52 -7.05 2.30 -8.08
N VAL A 53 -6.24 3.36 -8.18
CA VAL A 53 -4.84 3.33 -7.76
C VAL A 53 -4.72 3.77 -6.30
N LEU A 54 -4.07 2.97 -5.45
CA LEU A 54 -3.64 3.38 -4.12
C LEU A 54 -2.16 3.81 -4.18
N PHE A 55 -1.88 5.09 -3.94
CA PHE A 55 -0.52 5.63 -3.91
C PHE A 55 -0.08 5.84 -2.46
N VAL A 56 0.91 5.08 -2.01
CA VAL A 56 1.47 5.13 -0.66
C VAL A 56 2.81 5.86 -0.70
N ASP A 57 2.83 7.10 -0.24
CA ASP A 57 4.05 7.90 -0.13
C ASP A 57 4.83 7.58 1.15
N GLU A 58 6.15 7.78 1.08
CA GLU A 58 7.10 7.43 2.14
C GLU A 58 6.91 6.01 2.70
N ALA A 59 6.59 5.05 1.83
CA ALA A 59 6.22 3.69 2.21
C ALA A 59 7.28 2.96 3.05
N TYR A 60 8.57 3.32 2.88
CA TYR A 60 9.67 2.80 3.71
C TYR A 60 9.47 3.02 5.21
N ARG A 61 8.64 4.00 5.62
CA ARG A 61 8.30 4.26 7.02
C ARG A 61 7.36 3.21 7.63
N LEU A 62 6.73 2.36 6.81
CA LEU A 62 6.04 1.15 7.27
C LEU A 62 7.02 0.11 7.82
N HIS A 63 8.31 0.23 7.50
CA HIS A 63 9.37 -0.55 8.12
C HIS A 63 10.07 0.28 9.19
N ASP A 64 9.55 0.21 10.41
CA ASP A 64 10.20 0.80 11.58
C ASP A 64 11.09 -0.24 12.27
N THR A 65 12.40 0.02 12.30
CA THR A 65 13.38 -0.84 12.97
C THR A 65 13.40 -0.61 14.49
N SER A 66 12.62 0.33 15.02
CA SER A 66 12.55 0.62 16.45
C SER A 66 11.70 -0.37 17.27
N GLY A 67 11.20 -1.45 16.64
CA GLY A 67 10.50 -2.54 17.34
C GLY A 67 9.03 -2.26 17.65
N ARG A 68 8.39 -1.34 16.93
CA ARG A 68 6.98 -1.00 17.12
C ARG A 68 6.09 -2.04 16.43
N SER A 69 5.29 -2.75 17.22
CA SER A 69 4.43 -3.84 16.74
C SER A 69 3.39 -3.43 15.71
N TYR A 70 2.90 -2.19 15.76
CA TYR A 70 1.83 -1.73 14.87
C TYR A 70 2.26 -1.51 13.42
N MET A 71 3.52 -1.11 13.16
CA MET A 71 3.98 -0.95 11.77
C MET A 71 4.17 -2.30 11.08
N GLN A 72 4.65 -3.30 11.84
CA GLN A 72 4.69 -4.68 11.37
C GLN A 72 3.28 -5.23 11.10
N GLU A 73 2.33 -4.95 11.99
CA GLU A 73 0.91 -5.30 11.80
C GLU A 73 0.35 -4.71 10.50
N ALA A 74 0.68 -3.44 10.17
CA ALA A 74 0.25 -2.81 8.91
C ALA A 74 0.82 -3.52 7.70
N VAL A 75 2.11 -3.85 7.72
CA VAL A 75 2.78 -4.59 6.64
C VAL A 75 2.12 -5.96 6.43
N ASP A 76 1.93 -6.71 7.51
CA ASP A 76 1.39 -8.07 7.43
C ASP A 76 -0.02 -8.05 6.86
N GLU A 77 -0.83 -7.06 7.26
CA GLU A 77 -2.17 -6.88 6.72
C GLU A 77 -2.15 -6.39 5.26
N ILE A 78 -1.24 -5.49 4.88
CA ILE A 78 -1.05 -5.10 3.46
C ILE A 78 -0.77 -6.34 2.61
N VAL A 79 0.15 -7.23 3.04
CA VAL A 79 0.48 -8.46 2.31
C VAL A 79 -0.74 -9.37 2.20
N ASN A 80 -1.48 -9.52 3.30
CA ASN A 80 -2.71 -10.31 3.35
C ASN A 80 -3.74 -9.80 2.35
N LEU A 81 -4.08 -8.50 2.40
CA LEU A 81 -5.05 -7.86 1.52
C LEU A 81 -4.66 -7.97 0.04
N LEU A 82 -3.37 -7.82 -0.29
CA LEU A 82 -2.86 -8.00 -1.66
C LEU A 82 -3.05 -9.43 -2.19
N THR A 83 -3.23 -10.43 -1.31
CA THR A 83 -3.50 -11.82 -1.69
C THR A 83 -4.98 -12.19 -1.72
N GLU A 84 -5.83 -11.47 -1.00
CA GLU A 84 -7.28 -11.71 -0.95
C GLU A 84 -7.95 -11.43 -2.31
N GLU A 85 -8.89 -12.27 -2.72
CA GLU A 85 -9.66 -12.11 -3.98
C GLU A 85 -10.47 -10.81 -4.06
N ALA A 86 -10.75 -10.20 -2.90
CA ALA A 86 -11.43 -8.92 -2.81
C ALA A 86 -10.60 -7.76 -3.40
N TYR A 87 -9.26 -7.85 -3.39
CA TYR A 87 -8.37 -6.78 -3.85
C TYR A 87 -7.46 -7.22 -4.98
N ARG A 88 -7.07 -8.50 -5.02
CA ARG A 88 -6.17 -9.05 -6.03
C ARG A 88 -6.71 -8.82 -7.43
N GLY A 89 -5.96 -8.08 -8.25
CA GLY A 89 -6.33 -7.73 -9.61
C GLY A 89 -7.48 -6.73 -9.73
N LYS A 90 -7.94 -6.14 -8.61
CA LYS A 90 -9.03 -5.15 -8.59
C LYS A 90 -8.55 -3.75 -8.22
N MET A 91 -7.27 -3.57 -7.95
CA MET A 91 -6.64 -2.28 -7.67
C MET A 91 -5.17 -2.34 -8.05
N VAL A 92 -4.53 -1.18 -8.16
CA VAL A 92 -3.07 -1.07 -8.30
C VAL A 92 -2.52 -0.32 -7.10
N VAL A 93 -1.56 -0.91 -6.39
CA VAL A 93 -0.87 -0.26 -5.27
C VAL A 93 0.51 0.21 -5.74
N ILE A 94 0.83 1.48 -5.48
CA ILE A 94 2.12 2.10 -5.82
C ILE A 94 2.77 2.54 -4.51
N PHE A 95 3.86 1.88 -4.12
CA PHE A 95 4.70 2.32 -3.02
C PHE A 95 5.79 3.27 -3.52
N ALA A 96 5.89 4.45 -2.90
CA ALA A 96 6.88 5.47 -3.23
C ALA A 96 7.73 5.86 -2.02
N GLY A 97 8.94 6.32 -2.28
CA GLY A 97 9.88 6.74 -1.25
C GLY A 97 11.32 6.80 -1.78
N TYR A 98 12.27 7.07 -0.89
CA TYR A 98 13.69 7.11 -1.25
C TYR A 98 14.20 5.72 -1.64
N THR A 99 14.84 5.62 -2.81
CA THR A 99 15.28 4.35 -3.40
C THR A 99 16.03 3.45 -2.43
N GLY A 100 17.03 3.98 -1.71
CA GLY A 100 17.81 3.18 -0.76
C GLY A 100 16.99 2.64 0.41
N GLN A 101 16.02 3.43 0.91
CA GLN A 101 15.15 3.01 2.01
C GLN A 101 14.08 2.02 1.54
N MET A 102 13.55 2.20 0.33
CA MET A 102 12.61 1.26 -0.30
C MET A 102 13.28 -0.10 -0.56
N THR A 103 14.51 -0.14 -1.04
CA THR A 103 15.25 -1.40 -1.22
C THR A 103 15.46 -2.10 0.13
N ALA A 104 15.92 -1.35 1.14
CA ALA A 104 16.11 -1.90 2.49
C ALA A 104 14.81 -2.41 3.11
N MET A 105 13.70 -1.70 2.89
CA MET A 105 12.35 -2.14 3.28
C MET A 105 12.01 -3.46 2.59
N LEU A 106 12.06 -3.52 1.26
CA LEU A 106 11.66 -4.72 0.50
C LEU A 106 12.51 -5.96 0.83
N ASP A 107 13.80 -5.77 1.12
CA ASP A 107 14.68 -6.87 1.50
C ASP A 107 14.43 -7.39 2.93
N LYS A 108 13.88 -6.56 3.83
CA LYS A 108 13.67 -6.90 5.24
C LYS A 108 12.23 -7.24 5.61
N VAL A 109 11.25 -6.64 4.93
CA VAL A 109 9.87 -6.52 5.42
C VAL A 109 9.07 -7.79 5.21
N ASN A 110 9.12 -8.40 4.02
CA ASN A 110 8.56 -9.72 3.78
C ASN A 110 8.90 -10.10 2.33
N PRO A 111 9.46 -11.29 2.04
CA PRO A 111 9.60 -11.75 0.65
C PRO A 111 8.26 -11.74 -0.11
N GLY A 112 7.13 -11.80 0.58
CA GLY A 112 5.78 -11.64 0.02
C GLY A 112 5.61 -10.35 -0.80
N LEU A 113 5.99 -9.19 -0.26
CA LEU A 113 5.88 -7.90 -0.96
C LEU A 113 6.82 -7.79 -2.17
N LYS A 114 7.98 -8.44 -2.12
CA LYS A 114 8.94 -8.43 -3.24
C LYS A 114 8.45 -9.24 -4.45
N SER A 115 7.53 -10.18 -4.24
CA SER A 115 7.01 -11.10 -5.26
C SER A 115 5.65 -10.70 -5.85
N ARG A 116 5.11 -9.55 -5.43
CA ARG A 116 3.76 -9.06 -5.75
C ARG A 116 3.87 -7.70 -6.42
#